data_AF-A0A1C6AMI3-F1
#
_entry.id   AF-A0A1C6AMI3-F1
#
_cell.length_a   1.000
_cell.length_b   1.000
_cell.length_c   1.000
_cell.angle_alpha   90.00
_cell.angle_beta   90.00
_cell.angle_gamma   90.00
#
_symmetry.space_group_name_H-M   'P 1'
#
loop_
_entity.id
_entity.type
_entity.pdbx_description
1 polymer ?
#
loop_
_entity_poly.entity_id
_entity_poly.type
_entity_poly.pdbx_seq_one_letter_code
_entity_poly.pdbx_strand_id
1 'polypeptide(L)'
;MQSREEMKNTAIYEKLINAVKQYFAHKDIYSILLHGGCYWLTSALHEYIPDSDIVFHRQMQHCACAFNRGVYDVRGRISARGFRIATMQDMEYMKKHFIPCFDIEAINAYLKNIMQKERTVCYVEK
;
A
#
# COMPACT_ATOMS: atom_id res chain seq x y z
N MET A 1 -20.09 -10.94 8.38
CA MET A 1 -20.54 -9.66 7.80
C MET A 1 -19.40 -8.68 8.00
N GLN A 2 -18.85 -8.09 6.94
CA GLN A 2 -17.78 -7.08 7.10
C GLN A 2 -18.37 -5.80 7.69
N SER A 3 -17.63 -5.13 8.55
CA SER A 3 -18.04 -3.81 9.05
C SER A 3 -17.99 -2.77 7.92
N ARG A 4 -18.72 -1.66 8.06
CA ARG A 4 -18.66 -0.53 7.12
C ARG A 4 -17.23 0.01 6.96
N GLU A 5 -16.46 -0.02 8.04
CA GLU A 5 -15.06 0.38 8.07
C GLU A 5 -14.17 -0.61 7.31
N GLU A 6 -14.38 -1.92 7.51
CA GLU A 6 -13.66 -2.94 6.76
C GLU A 6 -13.89 -2.79 5.25
N MET A 7 -15.14 -2.56 4.83
CA MET A 7 -15.47 -2.30 3.43
C MET A 7 -14.78 -1.06 2.88
N LYS A 8 -14.73 0.03 3.67
CA LYS A 8 -14.04 1.27 3.30
C LYS A 8 -12.53 1.06 3.13
N ASN A 9 -11.89 0.37 4.06
CA ASN A 9 -10.46 0.07 4.02
C ASN A 9 -10.12 -0.80 2.79
N THR A 10 -10.94 -1.81 2.49
CA THR A 10 -10.78 -2.63 1.30
C THR A 10 -10.97 -1.81 0.01
N ALA A 11 -11.95 -0.92 -0.06
CA ALA A 11 -12.15 -0.05 -1.22
C ALA A 11 -10.96 0.89 -1.46
N ILE A 12 -10.37 1.45 -0.40
CA ILE A 12 -9.16 2.28 -0.49
C ILE A 12 -7.99 1.47 -1.03
N TYR A 13 -7.78 0.26 -0.50
CA TYR A 13 -6.75 -0.67 -0.97
C TYR A 13 -6.94 -0.97 -2.47
N GLU A 14 -8.13 -1.39 -2.88
CA GLU A 14 -8.41 -1.75 -4.28
C GLU A 14 -8.19 -0.56 -5.22
N LYS A 15 -8.65 0.63 -4.83
CA LYS A 15 -8.45 1.85 -5.61
C LYS A 15 -6.97 2.18 -5.78
N LEU A 16 -6.20 2.16 -4.68
CA LEU A 16 -4.76 2.46 -4.73
C LEU A 16 -4.02 1.42 -5.59
N ILE A 17 -4.28 0.12 -5.38
CA ILE A 17 -3.64 -0.94 -6.17
C ILE A 17 -3.99 -0.82 -7.66
N ASN A 18 -5.24 -0.53 -7.99
CA ASN A 18 -5.66 -0.33 -9.38
C ASN A 18 -4.97 0.88 -10.01
N ALA A 19 -4.83 1.99 -9.29
CA ALA A 19 -4.09 3.16 -9.76
C ALA A 19 -2.61 2.82 -9.98
N VAL A 20 -1.96 2.11 -9.06
CA VAL A 20 -0.55 1.69 -9.22
C VAL A 20 -0.39 0.75 -10.43
N LYS A 21 -1.32 -0.20 -10.62
CA LYS A 21 -1.35 -1.08 -11.81
C LYS A 21 -1.49 -0.29 -13.12
N GLN A 22 -2.34 0.73 -13.13
CA GLN A 22 -2.52 1.60 -14.30
C GLN A 22 -1.27 2.44 -14.58
N TYR A 23 -0.63 3.00 -13.55
CA TYR A 23 0.61 3.77 -13.70
C TYR A 23 1.74 2.94 -14.31
N PHE A 24 1.87 1.69 -13.88
CA PHE A 24 2.86 0.75 -14.41
C PHE A 24 2.31 -0.12 -15.54
N ALA A 25 1.30 0.34 -16.28
CA ALA A 25 0.80 -0.39 -17.43
C ALA A 25 1.97 -0.81 -18.35
N HIS A 26 1.94 -2.06 -18.82
CA HIS A 26 2.98 -2.68 -19.65
C HIS A 26 4.32 -3.00 -18.96
N LYS A 27 4.41 -2.88 -17.63
CA LYS A 27 5.56 -3.33 -16.85
C LYS A 27 5.19 -4.50 -15.95
N ASP A 28 6.19 -5.29 -15.55
CA ASP A 28 6.01 -6.30 -14.50
C ASP A 28 5.96 -5.62 -13.13
N ILE A 29 4.75 -5.22 -12.74
CA ILE A 29 4.48 -4.57 -11.46
C ILE A 29 4.88 -5.45 -10.25
N TYR A 30 4.77 -6.77 -10.36
CA TYR A 30 5.11 -7.67 -9.27
C TYR A 30 6.62 -7.69 -9.06
N SER A 31 7.40 -7.77 -10.12
CA SER A 31 8.85 -7.62 -10.04
C SER A 31 9.24 -6.29 -9.39
N ILE A 32 8.69 -5.17 -9.89
CA ILE A 32 8.99 -3.82 -9.41
C ILE A 32 8.68 -3.65 -7.92
N LEU A 33 7.50 -4.09 -7.48
CA LEU A 33 7.03 -3.85 -6.12
C LEU A 33 7.53 -4.90 -5.12
N LEU A 34 7.83 -6.14 -5.54
CA LEU A 34 8.36 -7.15 -4.63
C LEU A 34 9.88 -7.09 -4.48
N HIS A 35 10.60 -6.35 -5.34
CA HIS A 35 12.06 -6.18 -5.28
C HIS A 35 12.46 -4.71 -5.07
N GLY A 36 12.09 -4.17 -3.92
CA GLY A 36 12.48 -2.81 -3.49
C GLY A 36 11.33 -1.80 -3.43
N GLY A 37 10.26 -1.98 -4.22
CA GLY A 37 9.10 -1.10 -4.16
C GLY A 37 8.13 -1.34 -2.99
N CYS A 38 8.29 -2.44 -2.24
CA CYS A 38 7.28 -2.89 -1.27
C CYS A 38 7.13 -1.93 -0.10
N TYR A 39 8.22 -1.31 0.36
CA TYR A 39 8.18 -0.34 1.45
C TYR A 39 7.44 0.93 1.06
N TRP A 40 7.70 1.43 -0.16
CA TRP A 40 6.96 2.57 -0.70
C TRP A 40 5.45 2.26 -0.79
N LEU A 41 5.08 1.12 -1.38
CA LEU A 41 3.67 0.74 -1.53
C LEU A 41 2.98 0.61 -0.17
N THR A 42 3.64 -0.07 0.76
CA THR A 42 3.12 -0.30 2.11
C THR A 42 2.95 1.02 2.88
N SER A 43 3.89 1.95 2.72
CA SER A 43 3.78 3.28 3.32
C SER A 43 2.63 4.09 2.73
N ALA A 44 2.44 4.02 1.40
CA ALA A 44 1.31 4.68 0.74
C ALA A 44 -0.03 4.09 1.21
N LEU A 45 -0.16 2.76 1.29
CA LEU A 45 -1.36 2.12 1.85
C LEU A 45 -1.62 2.57 3.30
N HIS A 46 -0.57 2.64 4.12
CA HIS A 46 -0.68 3.05 5.51
C HIS A 46 -1.12 4.52 5.67
N GLU A 47 -0.70 5.41 4.77
CA GLU A 47 -1.15 6.80 4.74
C GLU A 47 -2.67 6.93 4.47
N TYR A 48 -3.23 6.09 3.59
CA TYR A 48 -4.63 6.19 3.19
C TYR A 48 -5.59 5.32 4.03
N ILE A 49 -5.10 4.29 4.73
CA ILE A 49 -5.92 3.35 5.52
C ILE A 49 -5.68 3.61 7.01
N PRO A 50 -6.59 4.31 7.73
CA PRO A 50 -6.36 4.81 9.09
C PRO A 50 -5.97 3.76 10.14
N ASP A 51 -6.56 2.56 10.08
CA ASP A 51 -6.33 1.49 11.08
C ASP A 51 -5.40 0.39 10.56
N SER A 52 -4.51 0.75 9.65
CA SER A 52 -3.53 -0.18 9.14
C SER A 52 -2.23 -0.14 9.92
N ASP A 53 -1.51 -1.25 9.93
CA ASP A 53 -0.15 -1.36 10.43
C ASP A 53 0.80 -1.74 9.30
N ILE A 54 2.03 -1.22 9.36
CA ILE A 54 3.12 -1.72 8.53
C ILE A 54 3.66 -2.97 9.20
N VAL A 55 3.63 -4.10 8.49
CA VAL A 55 4.16 -5.38 8.96
C VAL A 55 5.36 -5.82 8.15
N PHE A 56 6.29 -6.53 8.80
CA PHE A 56 7.54 -6.95 8.19
C PHE A 56 7.85 -8.42 8.47
N HIS A 57 8.25 -9.14 7.42
CA HIS A 57 8.74 -10.50 7.50
C HIS A 57 10.26 -10.51 7.29
N ARG A 58 11.03 -10.51 8.38
CA ARG A 58 12.50 -10.37 8.38
C ARG A 58 13.22 -11.40 7.49
N GLN A 59 12.83 -12.68 7.57
CA GLN A 59 13.50 -13.74 6.79
C GLN A 59 13.23 -13.63 5.27
N MET A 60 12.00 -13.29 4.88
CA MET A 60 11.65 -13.05 3.48
C MET A 60 12.09 -11.68 2.98
N GLN A 61 12.52 -10.78 3.87
CA GLN A 61 12.81 -9.38 3.58
C GLN A 61 11.68 -8.72 2.79
N HIS A 62 10.44 -8.89 3.26
CA HIS A 62 9.25 -8.32 2.62
C HIS A 62 8.36 -7.62 3.63
N CYS A 63 7.77 -6.50 3.21
CA CYS A 63 6.83 -5.75 4.02
C CYS A 63 5.48 -5.64 3.32
N ALA A 64 4.45 -5.49 4.14
CA ALA A 64 3.06 -5.47 3.72
C ALA A 64 2.23 -4.61 4.69
N CYS A 65 1.01 -4.32 4.30
CA CYS A 65 0.07 -3.54 5.09
C CYS A 65 -0.94 -4.48 5.76
N ALA A 66 -1.06 -4.42 7.08
CA ALA A 66 -2.03 -5.19 7.84
C ALA A 66 -3.24 -4.32 8.18
N PHE A 67 -4.44 -4.77 7.81
CA PHE A 67 -5.72 -4.14 8.17
C PHE A 67 -6.84 -5.18 8.02
N ASN A 68 -8.02 -4.96 8.57
CA ASN A 68 -9.18 -5.88 8.48
C ASN A 68 -8.83 -7.35 8.79
N ARG A 69 -7.93 -7.58 9.77
CA ARG A 69 -7.44 -8.93 10.15
C ARG A 69 -6.79 -9.70 8.98
N GLY A 70 -6.24 -8.99 8.00
CA GLY A 70 -5.49 -9.54 6.88
C GLY A 70 -4.16 -8.80 6.69
N VAL A 71 -3.28 -9.40 5.89
CA VAL A 71 -2.02 -8.79 5.44
C VAL A 71 -2.10 -8.67 3.92
N TYR A 72 -1.76 -7.51 3.39
CA TYR A 72 -1.98 -7.14 2.00
C TYR A 72 -0.73 -6.54 1.37
N ASP A 73 -0.44 -6.97 0.14
CA ASP A 73 0.55 -6.31 -0.72
C ASP A 73 -0.02 -6.15 -2.15
N VAL A 74 0.83 -5.89 -3.13
CA VAL A 74 0.45 -5.77 -4.55
C VAL A 74 -0.34 -6.98 -5.09
N ARG A 75 -0.17 -8.17 -4.51
CA ARG A 75 -0.80 -9.42 -4.96
C ARG A 75 -2.22 -9.61 -4.43
N GLY A 76 -2.66 -8.79 -3.49
CA GLY A 76 -3.90 -9.05 -2.75
C GLY A 76 -3.63 -9.35 -1.28
N ARG A 77 -4.57 -10.06 -0.67
CA ARG A 77 -4.40 -10.65 0.65
C ARG A 77 -3.37 -11.79 0.57
N ILE A 78 -2.35 -11.74 1.42
CA ILE A 78 -1.31 -12.75 1.53
C ILE A 78 -1.36 -13.46 2.90
N SER A 79 -0.58 -14.52 3.06
CA SER A 79 -0.43 -15.20 4.34
C SER A 79 0.18 -14.27 5.38
N ALA A 80 -0.42 -14.20 6.58
CA ALA A 80 0.11 -13.44 7.70
C ALA A 80 1.26 -14.14 8.44
N ARG A 81 1.57 -15.40 8.09
CA ARG A 81 2.59 -16.20 8.78
C ARG A 81 3.96 -15.52 8.67
N GLY A 82 4.61 -15.29 9.82
CA GLY A 82 5.95 -14.73 9.91
C GLY A 82 6.02 -13.20 9.78
N PHE A 83 4.91 -12.54 9.46
CA PHE A 83 4.78 -11.09 9.57
C PHE A 83 4.53 -10.68 11.02
N ARG A 84 5.17 -9.59 11.43
CA ARG A 84 4.95 -8.90 12.70
C ARG A 84 4.83 -7.40 12.44
N ILE A 85 4.17 -6.68 13.34
CA ILE A 85 4.17 -5.21 13.31
C ILE A 85 5.62 -4.72 13.29
N ALA A 86 5.93 -3.85 12.33
CA ALA A 86 7.27 -3.34 12.13
C ALA A 86 7.66 -2.41 13.29
N THR A 87 8.84 -2.67 13.86
CA THR A 87 9.45 -1.77 14.85
C THR A 87 10.09 -0.56 14.15
N MET A 88 10.46 0.47 14.90
CA MET A 88 11.24 1.59 14.35
C MET A 88 12.53 1.12 13.65
N GLN A 89 13.23 0.13 14.22
CA GLN A 89 14.44 -0.45 13.62
C GLN A 89 14.13 -1.19 12.31
N ASP A 90 12.99 -1.89 12.23
CA ASP A 90 12.56 -2.52 10.98
C ASP A 90 12.24 -1.44 9.93
N MET A 91 11.60 -0.33 10.32
CA MET A 91 11.29 0.80 9.44
C MET A 91 12.55 1.47 8.89
N GLU A 92 13.56 1.70 9.73
CA GLU A 92 14.87 2.22 9.30
C GLU A 92 15.58 1.27 8.33
N TYR A 93 15.56 -0.03 8.64
CA TYR A 93 16.10 -1.06 7.75
C TYR A 93 15.42 -1.03 6.38
N MET A 94 14.09 -1.03 6.34
CA MET A 94 13.34 -1.01 5.08
C MET A 94 13.60 0.25 4.27
N LYS A 95 13.64 1.44 4.91
CA LYS A 95 14.01 2.70 4.24
C LYS A 95 15.37 2.65 3.57
N LYS A 96 16.35 1.98 4.21
CA LYS A 96 17.72 1.89 3.72
C LYS A 96 17.90 0.86 2.61
N HIS A 97 17.13 -0.23 2.65
CA HIS A 97 17.38 -1.40 1.80
C HIS A 97 16.34 -1.63 0.71
N PHE A 98 15.11 -1.17 0.89
CA PHE A 98 14.03 -1.37 -0.09
C PHE A 98 13.90 -0.11 -0.93
N ILE A 99 14.87 0.06 -1.83
CA ILE A 99 14.99 1.23 -2.71
C ILE A 99 14.22 0.97 -4.01
N PRO A 100 13.16 1.74 -4.31
CA PRO A 100 12.43 1.63 -5.57
C PRO A 100 13.31 1.93 -6.78
N CYS A 101 13.09 1.20 -7.88
CA CYS A 101 13.72 1.44 -9.18
C CYS A 101 12.89 2.36 -10.11
N PHE A 102 11.97 3.14 -9.54
CA PHE A 102 11.07 4.03 -10.25
C PHE A 102 11.04 5.42 -9.61
N ASP A 103 10.53 6.39 -10.36
CA ASP A 103 10.36 7.76 -9.90
C ASP A 103 9.25 7.84 -8.85
N ILE A 104 9.65 7.97 -7.58
CA ILE A 104 8.76 8.06 -6.42
C ILE A 104 7.94 9.35 -6.46
N GLU A 105 8.52 10.47 -6.91
CA GLU A 105 7.85 11.76 -6.92
C GLU A 105 6.72 11.77 -7.95
N ALA A 106 6.99 11.26 -9.17
CA ALA A 106 6.01 11.17 -10.24
C ALA A 106 4.81 10.28 -9.86
N ILE A 107 5.05 9.09 -9.30
CA ILE A 107 3.96 8.20 -8.89
C ILE A 107 3.19 8.76 -7.68
N ASN A 108 3.86 9.41 -6.73
CA ASN A 108 3.18 10.05 -5.60
C ASN A 108 2.26 11.18 -6.07
N ALA A 109 2.70 12.00 -7.02
CA ALA A 109 1.87 13.05 -7.62
C ALA A 109 0.65 12.46 -8.36
N TYR A 110 0.86 11.38 -9.12
CA TYR A 110 -0.22 10.67 -9.79
C TYR A 110 -1.25 10.08 -8.80
N LEU A 111 -0.79 9.39 -7.75
CA LEU A 111 -1.66 8.80 -6.74
C LEU A 111 -2.45 9.86 -5.98
N LYS A 112 -1.81 10.98 -5.56
CA LYS A 112 -2.52 12.08 -4.90
C LYS A 112 -3.69 12.58 -5.74
N ASN A 113 -3.48 12.77 -7.05
CA ASN A 113 -4.55 13.21 -7.95
C ASN A 113 -5.72 12.20 -8.02
N ILE A 114 -5.45 10.90 -8.04
CA ILE A 114 -6.50 9.87 -8.10
C ILE A 114 -7.22 9.70 -6.77
N MET A 115 -6.46 9.71 -5.67
CA MET A 115 -7.00 9.48 -4.33
C MET A 115 -7.77 10.71 -3.81
N GLN A 116 -7.43 11.93 -4.25
CA GLN A 116 -8.14 13.17 -3.85
C GLN A 116 -9.39 13.47 -4.67
N LYS A 117 -9.50 13.01 -5.93
CA LYS A 117 -10.63 13.29 -6.83
C LYS A 117 -12.03 12.92 -6.31
N GLU A 118 -12.13 12.16 -5.23
CA GLU A 118 -13.41 11.78 -4.59
C GLU A 118 -13.69 12.48 -3.26
N ARG A 119 -12.77 13.30 -2.72
CA ARG A 119 -13.12 14.18 -1.59
C ARG A 119 -14.02 15.35 -2.03
N THR A 120 -14.06 15.65 -3.32
CA THR A 120 -14.73 16.83 -3.89
C THR A 120 -16.12 16.55 -4.49
N VAL A 121 -16.60 15.30 -4.49
CA VAL A 121 -17.93 14.93 -5.04
C VAL A 121 -19.02 14.87 -3.95
N CYS A 122 -18.79 15.51 -2.80
CA CYS A 122 -19.79 15.62 -1.72
C CYS A 122 -20.23 17.06 -1.41
N TYR A 123 -19.84 18.06 -2.19
CA TYR A 123 -20.27 19.46 -2.01
C TYR A 123 -20.66 20.12 -3.33
N VAL A 124 -21.55 19.49 -4.09
CA VAL A 124 -22.47 20.23 -4.96
C VAL A 124 -23.80 19.49 -4.94
N GLU A 125 -24.63 19.75 -3.95
CA GLU A 125 -26.08 19.69 -4.15
C GLU A 125 -26.82 20.50 -3.08
N LYS A 126 -27.52 21.52 -3.60
CA LYS A 126 -28.47 22.48 -3.00
C LYS A 126 -27.90 23.71 -2.32
#